data_AF-A0A2M9EKK5-F1
#
_entry.id   AF-A0A2M9EKK5-F1
#
_cell.length_a   1.000
_cell.length_b   1.000
_cell.length_c   1.000
_cell.angle_alpha   90.00
_cell.angle_beta   90.00
_cell.angle_gamma   90.00
#
_symmetry.space_group_name_H-M   'P 1'
#
loop_
_entity.id
_entity.type
_entity.pdbx_description
1 polymer ?
#
loop_
_entity_poly.entity_id
_entity_poly.type
_entity_poly.pdbx_seq_one_letter_code
_entity_poly.pdbx_strand_id
1 'polypeptide(L)'
;MLPIDKRIDTLIKLALAAPLKAAGFKKQARVFRRSRDDGAVEVIDIQGGKYNTGGKGEFTVNLGLYLPQIAAMLDAPLLEKPQEYQCHFRQRIGALLPEKDEDFWWPMDTASSDEALAHALQQAVLNHALPWFAGFTPEAFQAAGGDFAQLPGGAPMPLDPLHAASFYLLLGEHDKARERLNIGLEYRKSLAAQIHALAAAHGLTLKQESQP
;
A
#
# COMPACT_ATOMS: atom_id res chain seq x y z
N MET A 1 -22.98 -9.01 24.24
CA MET A 1 -22.18 -8.05 23.44
C MET A 1 -21.10 -8.83 22.71
N LEU A 2 -20.87 -8.58 21.43
CA LEU A 2 -19.85 -9.30 20.67
C LEU A 2 -18.45 -8.85 21.10
N PRO A 3 -17.48 -9.77 21.23
CA PRO A 3 -16.07 -9.43 21.26
C PRO A 3 -15.66 -8.53 20.08
N ILE A 4 -14.71 -7.61 20.29
CA ILE A 4 -14.32 -6.62 19.28
C ILE A 4 -13.90 -7.25 17.95
N ASP A 5 -13.24 -8.41 17.96
CA ASP A 5 -12.89 -9.13 16.74
C ASP A 5 -14.13 -9.53 15.93
N LYS A 6 -15.17 -10.06 16.58
CA LYS A 6 -16.43 -10.40 15.91
C LYS A 6 -17.17 -9.16 15.44
N ARG A 7 -17.04 -8.06 16.17
CA ARG A 7 -17.63 -6.78 15.80
C ARG A 7 -16.96 -6.18 14.55
N ILE A 8 -15.62 -6.24 14.44
CA ILE A 8 -14.90 -5.87 13.22
C ILE A 8 -15.38 -6.72 12.04
N ASP A 9 -15.56 -8.03 12.22
CA ASP A 9 -16.08 -8.91 11.16
C ASP A 9 -17.49 -8.52 10.70
N THR A 10 -18.33 -8.05 11.63
CA THR A 10 -19.66 -7.48 11.33
C THR A 10 -19.55 -6.19 10.54
N LEU A 11 -18.70 -5.24 10.96
CA LEU A 11 -18.47 -3.99 10.22
C LEU A 11 -18.02 -4.26 8.78
N ILE A 12 -17.08 -5.19 8.58
CA ILE A 12 -16.60 -5.59 7.25
C ILE A 12 -17.76 -6.12 6.38
N LYS A 13 -18.66 -6.94 6.95
CA LYS A 13 -19.81 -7.47 6.22
C LYS A 13 -20.79 -6.38 5.81
N LEU A 14 -21.08 -5.44 6.71
CA LEU A 14 -22.00 -4.33 6.47
C LEU A 14 -21.44 -3.31 5.48
N ALA A 15 -20.18 -2.92 5.66
CA ALA A 15 -19.56 -1.81 4.95
C ALA A 15 -18.94 -2.21 3.61
N LEU A 16 -18.25 -3.36 3.55
CA LEU A 16 -17.27 -3.62 2.49
C LEU A 16 -17.62 -4.82 1.60
N ALA A 17 -18.30 -5.84 2.12
CA ALA A 17 -18.46 -7.11 1.40
C ALA A 17 -19.15 -6.95 0.04
N ALA A 18 -20.28 -6.24 -0.03
CA ALA A 18 -21.00 -5.99 -1.27
C ALA A 18 -20.25 -5.03 -2.23
N PRO A 19 -19.86 -3.81 -1.82
CA PRO A 19 -19.22 -2.87 -2.74
C PRO A 19 -17.85 -3.33 -3.22
N LEU A 20 -17.02 -3.95 -2.37
CA LEU A 20 -15.72 -4.47 -2.81
C LEU A 20 -15.87 -5.68 -3.74
N LYS A 21 -16.88 -6.54 -3.53
CA LYS A 21 -17.21 -7.59 -4.49
C LYS A 21 -17.60 -7.02 -5.85
N ALA A 22 -18.43 -5.96 -5.86
CA ALA A 22 -18.81 -5.26 -7.10
C ALA A 22 -17.60 -4.62 -7.79
N ALA A 23 -16.62 -4.13 -7.02
CA ALA A 23 -15.36 -3.60 -7.53
C ALA A 23 -14.34 -4.69 -7.96
N GLY A 24 -14.69 -5.97 -7.85
CA GLY A 24 -13.86 -7.11 -8.29
C GLY A 24 -12.94 -7.73 -7.22
N PHE A 25 -13.02 -7.28 -5.97
CA PHE A 25 -12.24 -7.86 -4.89
C PHE A 25 -12.79 -9.21 -4.42
N LYS A 26 -11.87 -10.13 -4.12
CA LYS A 26 -12.13 -11.40 -3.44
C LYS A 26 -11.68 -11.29 -1.98
N LYS A 27 -12.54 -11.74 -1.06
CA LYS A 27 -12.29 -11.70 0.39
C LYS A 27 -11.69 -13.01 0.89
N GLN A 28 -10.69 -12.92 1.75
CA GLN A 28 -10.18 -14.02 2.58
C GLN A 28 -9.88 -13.48 3.99
N ALA A 29 -10.58 -13.99 5.01
CA ALA A 29 -10.56 -13.42 6.36
C ALA A 29 -10.86 -11.91 6.35
N ARG A 30 -9.96 -11.05 6.85
CA ARG A 30 -10.11 -9.59 6.82
C ARG A 30 -9.37 -8.92 5.67
N VAL A 31 -8.89 -9.72 4.71
CA VAL A 31 -8.12 -9.23 3.57
C VAL A 31 -8.96 -9.33 2.30
N PHE A 32 -8.96 -8.26 1.52
CA PHE A 32 -9.56 -8.19 0.19
C PHE A 32 -8.46 -8.05 -0.84
N ARG A 33 -8.55 -8.83 -1.93
CA ARG A 33 -7.58 -8.79 -3.02
C ARG A 33 -8.26 -8.62 -4.37
N ARG A 34 -7.70 -7.79 -5.23
CA ARG A 34 -8.12 -7.63 -6.63
C ARG A 34 -6.91 -7.70 -7.54
N SER A 35 -6.97 -8.59 -8.53
CA SER A 35 -5.99 -8.62 -9.62
C SER A 35 -6.42 -7.63 -10.70
N ARG A 36 -5.48 -6.82 -11.19
CA ARG A 36 -5.63 -5.93 -12.33
C ARG A 36 -5.21 -6.64 -13.62
N ASP A 37 -5.62 -6.09 -14.76
CA ASP A 37 -5.29 -6.64 -16.08
C ASP A 37 -3.78 -6.55 -16.39
N ASP A 38 -3.07 -5.60 -15.78
CA ASP A 38 -1.62 -5.47 -15.83
C ASP A 38 -0.89 -6.43 -14.87
N GLY A 39 -1.61 -7.34 -14.21
CA GLY A 39 -1.05 -8.31 -13.28
C GLY A 39 -0.78 -7.78 -11.86
N ALA A 40 -0.94 -6.48 -11.61
CA ALA A 40 -0.81 -5.94 -10.26
C ALA A 40 -1.91 -6.50 -9.34
N VAL A 41 -1.61 -6.63 -8.05
CA VAL A 41 -2.56 -7.09 -7.03
C VAL A 41 -2.74 -6.00 -5.97
N GLU A 42 -3.96 -5.52 -5.86
CA GLU A 42 -4.39 -4.58 -4.83
C GLU A 42 -4.86 -5.34 -3.60
N VAL A 43 -4.40 -4.93 -2.43
CA VAL A 43 -4.66 -5.58 -1.15
C VAL A 43 -5.21 -4.56 -0.16
N ILE A 44 -6.38 -4.84 0.40
CA ILE A 44 -6.96 -4.07 1.51
C ILE A 44 -7.05 -5.00 2.71
N ASP A 45 -6.35 -4.69 3.79
CA ASP A 45 -6.34 -5.46 5.02
C ASP A 45 -6.94 -4.66 6.19
N ILE A 46 -7.96 -5.23 6.84
CA ILE A 46 -8.60 -4.63 8.00
C ILE A 46 -7.96 -5.21 9.25
N GLN A 47 -7.06 -4.44 9.84
CA GLN A 47 -6.27 -4.83 11.00
C GLN A 47 -6.98 -4.42 12.30
N GLY A 48 -7.16 -5.38 13.21
CA GLY A 48 -7.56 -5.08 14.58
C GLY A 48 -6.35 -4.73 15.46
N GLY A 49 -6.54 -3.85 16.44
CA GLY A 49 -5.51 -3.48 17.41
C GLY A 49 -5.03 -4.69 18.23
N LYS A 50 -3.72 -4.73 18.53
CA LYS A 50 -3.09 -5.81 19.31
C LYS A 50 -3.68 -5.95 20.72
N TYR A 51 -4.18 -4.86 21.29
CA TYR A 51 -4.70 -4.79 22.65
C TYR A 51 -6.24 -4.83 22.72
N ASN A 52 -6.91 -5.21 21.63
CA ASN A 52 -8.36 -5.37 21.62
C ASN A 52 -8.78 -6.42 22.65
N THR A 53 -9.68 -6.05 23.56
CA THR A 53 -10.12 -6.93 24.65
C THR A 53 -11.56 -6.65 25.05
N GLY A 54 -12.33 -7.71 25.28
CA GLY A 54 -13.74 -7.61 25.63
C GLY A 54 -14.51 -6.73 24.64
N GLY A 55 -15.11 -5.66 25.15
CA GLY A 55 -15.90 -4.69 24.38
C GLY A 55 -15.16 -3.41 24.00
N LYS A 56 -13.84 -3.31 24.19
CA LYS A 56 -13.03 -2.13 23.86
C LYS A 56 -11.86 -2.50 22.95
N GLY A 57 -11.64 -1.71 21.91
CA GLY A 57 -10.53 -1.90 21.00
C GLY A 57 -10.58 -0.90 19.87
N GLU A 58 -9.88 -1.23 18.79
CA GLU A 58 -9.74 -0.37 17.63
C GLU A 58 -9.42 -1.20 16.39
N PHE A 59 -9.57 -0.58 15.23
CA PHE A 59 -9.15 -1.14 13.96
C PHE A 59 -8.66 -0.05 13.01
N THR A 60 -7.99 -0.47 11.96
CA THR A 60 -7.50 0.40 10.90
C THR A 60 -7.53 -0.35 9.56
N VAL A 61 -7.22 0.35 8.47
CA VAL A 61 -7.14 -0.23 7.13
C VAL A 61 -5.73 0.00 6.58
N ASN A 62 -5.08 -1.11 6.20
CA ASN A 62 -3.81 -1.09 5.49
C ASN A 62 -4.06 -1.38 4.01
N LEU A 63 -3.35 -0.68 3.14
CA LEU A 63 -3.39 -0.84 1.70
C LEU A 63 -2.04 -1.32 1.20
N GLY A 64 -2.04 -2.25 0.25
CA GLY A 64 -0.83 -2.75 -0.37
C GLY A 64 -1.01 -2.98 -1.87
N LEU A 65 -0.11 -2.45 -2.67
CA LEU A 65 -0.01 -2.72 -4.10
C LEU A 65 1.19 -3.64 -4.37
N TYR A 66 0.90 -4.86 -4.80
CA TYR A 66 1.90 -5.84 -5.22
C TYR A 66 2.03 -5.81 -6.75
N LEU A 67 3.26 -5.73 -7.24
CA LEU A 67 3.61 -5.63 -8.65
C LEU A 67 4.51 -6.81 -8.98
N PRO A 68 4.00 -7.90 -9.56
CA PRO A 68 4.79 -9.08 -9.89
C PRO A 68 6.03 -8.77 -10.75
N GLN A 69 5.94 -7.74 -11.60
CA GLN A 69 7.04 -7.26 -12.43
C GLN A 69 8.21 -6.73 -11.60
N ILE A 70 7.93 -6.03 -10.49
CA ILE A 70 8.98 -5.56 -9.57
C ILE A 70 9.58 -6.76 -8.83
N ALA A 71 8.75 -7.70 -8.37
CA ALA A 71 9.26 -8.91 -7.73
C ALA A 71 10.20 -9.69 -8.68
N ALA A 72 9.81 -9.86 -9.94
CA ALA A 72 10.67 -10.49 -10.95
C ALA A 72 11.96 -9.71 -11.22
N MET A 73 11.88 -8.37 -11.31
CA MET A 73 13.04 -7.50 -11.52
C MET A 73 14.06 -7.56 -10.36
N LEU A 74 13.58 -7.85 -9.16
CA LEU A 74 14.38 -7.96 -7.94
C LEU A 74 14.73 -9.41 -7.56
N ASP A 75 14.47 -10.37 -8.45
CA ASP A 75 14.67 -11.81 -8.21
C ASP A 75 13.99 -12.32 -6.92
N ALA A 76 12.81 -11.75 -6.62
CA ALA A 76 12.01 -12.11 -5.46
C ALA A 76 10.94 -13.15 -5.85
N PRO A 77 10.56 -14.06 -4.94
CA PRO A 77 9.49 -15.02 -5.18
C PRO A 77 8.16 -14.35 -5.56
N LEU A 78 7.53 -14.87 -6.62
CA LEU A 78 6.20 -14.43 -7.03
C LEU A 78 5.13 -14.94 -6.07
N LEU A 79 4.23 -14.05 -5.66
CA LEU A 79 3.16 -14.34 -4.71
C LEU A 79 1.80 -14.29 -5.40
N GLU A 80 1.05 -15.41 -5.34
CA GLU A 80 -0.33 -15.44 -5.84
C GLU A 80 -1.32 -14.70 -4.94
N LYS A 81 -1.06 -14.68 -3.63
CA LYS A 81 -1.92 -14.09 -2.60
C LYS A 81 -1.11 -13.25 -1.62
N PRO A 82 -0.48 -12.16 -2.07
CA PRO A 82 0.36 -11.32 -1.21
C PRO A 82 -0.46 -10.80 -0.03
N GLN A 83 0.11 -10.84 1.18
CA GLN A 83 -0.38 -10.03 2.29
C GLN A 83 0.05 -8.57 2.10
N GLU A 84 -0.63 -7.63 2.77
CA GLU A 84 -0.32 -6.21 2.63
C GLU A 84 1.15 -5.91 2.91
N TYR A 85 1.73 -6.52 3.95
CA TYR A 85 3.13 -6.29 4.32
C TYR A 85 4.14 -6.88 3.32
N GLN A 86 3.68 -7.66 2.34
CA GLN A 86 4.48 -8.22 1.26
C GLN A 86 4.34 -7.41 -0.04
N CYS A 87 3.51 -6.37 -0.05
CA CYS A 87 3.33 -5.48 -1.19
C CYS A 87 4.51 -4.50 -1.34
N HIS A 88 4.74 -4.03 -2.56
CA HIS A 88 5.88 -3.15 -2.88
C HIS A 88 5.61 -1.71 -2.45
N PHE A 89 4.37 -1.27 -2.63
CA PHE A 89 3.89 0.02 -2.14
C PHE A 89 2.78 -0.23 -1.13
N ARG A 90 2.83 0.52 -0.03
CA ARG A 90 1.94 0.34 1.12
C ARG A 90 1.50 1.70 1.63
N GLN A 91 0.30 1.75 2.19
CA GLN A 91 -0.23 2.95 2.82
C GLN A 91 -1.24 2.58 3.89
N ARG A 92 -1.18 3.23 5.04
CA ARG A 92 -2.31 3.20 5.97
C ARG A 92 -3.36 4.21 5.51
N ILE A 93 -4.62 3.84 5.62
CA ILE A 93 -5.75 4.70 5.23
C ILE A 93 -5.73 6.07 5.93
N GLY A 94 -5.18 6.18 7.15
CA GLY A 94 -5.10 7.43 7.90
C GLY A 94 -4.43 8.55 7.11
N ALA A 95 -3.34 8.24 6.42
CA ALA A 95 -2.62 9.18 5.57
C ALA A 95 -3.43 9.66 4.33
N LEU A 96 -4.52 8.97 3.99
CA LEU A 96 -5.41 9.34 2.88
C LEU A 96 -6.64 10.12 3.34
N LEU A 97 -6.93 10.16 4.65
CA LEU A 97 -8.12 10.79 5.20
C LEU A 97 -7.87 12.27 5.49
N PRO A 98 -8.80 13.18 5.11
CA PRO A 98 -8.70 14.59 5.47
C PRO A 98 -8.65 14.78 6.99
N GLU A 99 -7.79 15.68 7.45
CA GLU A 99 -7.70 16.08 8.87
C GLU A 99 -7.34 14.95 9.84
N LYS A 100 -6.81 13.83 9.34
CA LYS A 100 -6.31 12.70 10.14
C LYS A 100 -4.80 12.57 10.03
N ASP A 101 -4.23 11.90 11.02
CA ASP A 101 -2.82 11.52 11.03
C ASP A 101 -2.59 10.23 10.21
N GLU A 102 -1.33 10.00 9.86
CA GLU A 102 -0.93 8.82 9.08
C GLU A 102 -1.32 7.50 9.76
N ASP A 103 -1.33 7.47 11.11
CA ASP A 103 -1.58 6.28 11.94
C ASP A 103 -2.99 6.25 12.54
N PHE A 104 -4.02 6.61 11.76
CA PHE A 104 -5.40 6.64 12.28
C PHE A 104 -5.97 5.24 12.58
N TRP A 105 -6.53 5.09 13.79
CA TRP A 105 -7.29 3.93 14.25
C TRP A 105 -8.69 4.36 14.69
N TRP A 106 -9.72 3.66 14.21
CA TRP A 106 -11.10 3.88 14.67
C TRP A 106 -11.28 3.22 16.04
N PRO A 107 -11.51 4.00 17.11
CA PRO A 107 -11.80 3.43 18.41
C PRO A 107 -13.19 2.79 18.39
N MET A 108 -13.32 1.71 19.15
CA MET A 108 -14.55 0.96 19.33
C MET A 108 -14.73 0.62 20.80
N ASP A 109 -15.90 0.96 21.32
CA ASP A 109 -16.32 0.58 22.66
C ASP A 109 -17.81 0.23 22.70
N THR A 110 -18.33 -0.06 23.88
CA THR A 110 -19.74 -0.44 24.06
C THR A 110 -20.74 0.64 23.65
N ALA A 111 -20.32 1.91 23.56
CA ALA A 111 -21.15 3.04 23.20
C ALA A 111 -21.06 3.41 21.70
N SER A 112 -20.07 2.88 20.99
CA SER A 112 -19.87 3.15 19.56
C SER A 112 -21.04 2.58 18.73
N SER A 113 -21.50 3.29 17.69
CA SER A 113 -22.51 2.78 16.74
C SER A 113 -21.86 1.99 15.61
N ASP A 114 -22.38 0.79 15.33
CA ASP A 114 -21.89 -0.05 14.23
C ASP A 114 -22.24 0.53 12.87
N GLU A 115 -23.40 1.16 12.74
CA GLU A 115 -23.86 1.80 11.51
C GLU A 115 -22.96 2.99 11.16
N ALA A 116 -22.64 3.84 12.15
CA ALA A 116 -21.76 4.98 11.95
C ALA A 116 -20.33 4.54 11.58
N LEU A 117 -19.79 3.53 12.28
CA LEU A 117 -18.47 2.98 11.97
C LEU A 117 -18.43 2.29 10.59
N ALA A 118 -19.47 1.54 10.24
CA ALA A 118 -19.58 0.90 8.93
C ALA A 118 -19.66 1.92 7.80
N HIS A 119 -20.44 3.00 7.98
CA HIS A 119 -20.52 4.09 7.02
C HIS A 119 -19.17 4.79 6.86
N ALA A 120 -18.50 5.15 7.95
CA ALA A 120 -17.18 5.78 7.92
C ALA A 120 -16.13 4.89 7.24
N LEU A 121 -16.10 3.59 7.56
CA LEU A 121 -15.21 2.61 6.93
C LEU A 121 -15.47 2.50 5.42
N GLN A 122 -16.74 2.44 5.01
CA GLN A 122 -17.10 2.38 3.60
C GLN A 122 -16.64 3.63 2.84
N GLN A 123 -16.92 4.82 3.37
CA GLN A 123 -16.49 6.08 2.74
C GLN A 123 -14.97 6.17 2.64
N ALA A 124 -14.25 5.80 3.72
CA ALA A 124 -12.79 5.75 3.72
C ALA A 124 -12.24 4.85 2.60
N VAL A 125 -12.76 3.62 2.48
CA VAL A 125 -12.28 2.68 1.47
C VAL A 125 -12.66 3.11 0.05
N LEU A 126 -13.91 3.48 -0.20
CA LEU A 126 -14.37 3.78 -1.55
C LEU A 126 -13.82 5.11 -2.08
N ASN A 127 -13.73 6.13 -1.23
CA ASN A 127 -13.32 7.48 -1.66
C ASN A 127 -11.82 7.71 -1.57
N HIS A 128 -11.08 6.88 -0.82
CA HIS A 128 -9.65 7.11 -0.60
C HIS A 128 -8.78 5.90 -0.97
N ALA A 129 -9.12 4.68 -0.55
CA ALA A 129 -8.31 3.51 -0.91
C ALA A 129 -8.36 3.19 -2.41
N LEU A 130 -9.55 3.20 -3.03
CA LEU A 130 -9.66 2.88 -4.46
C LEU A 130 -8.95 3.91 -5.35
N PRO A 131 -9.10 5.24 -5.12
CA PRO A 131 -8.32 6.24 -5.86
C PRO A 131 -6.82 6.13 -5.64
N TRP A 132 -6.36 5.75 -4.44
CA TRP A 132 -4.94 5.52 -4.18
C TRP A 132 -4.37 4.44 -5.12
N PHE A 133 -5.04 3.28 -5.27
CA PHE A 133 -4.60 2.24 -6.21
C PHE A 133 -4.61 2.70 -7.67
N ALA A 134 -5.61 3.50 -8.06
CA ALA A 134 -5.72 4.01 -9.43
C ALA A 134 -4.55 4.94 -9.81
N GLY A 135 -3.94 5.60 -8.83
CA GLY A 135 -2.75 6.44 -9.01
C GLY A 135 -1.50 5.69 -9.50
N PHE A 136 -1.47 4.36 -9.44
CA PHE A 136 -0.35 3.53 -9.90
C PHE A 136 -0.61 2.91 -11.29
N THR A 137 -1.39 3.58 -12.13
CA THR A 137 -1.33 3.35 -13.58
C THR A 137 -0.27 4.26 -14.19
N PRO A 138 0.40 3.89 -15.28
CA PRO A 138 1.32 4.78 -15.98
C PRO A 138 0.69 6.15 -16.26
N GLU A 139 -0.55 6.15 -16.74
CA GLU A 139 -1.28 7.37 -17.11
C GLU A 139 -1.57 8.25 -15.90
N ALA A 140 -2.12 7.70 -14.81
CA ALA A 140 -2.45 8.48 -13.63
C ALA A 140 -1.19 8.96 -12.89
N PHE A 141 -0.16 8.13 -12.82
CA PHE A 141 1.09 8.48 -12.18
C PHE A 141 1.78 9.63 -12.92
N GLN A 142 1.81 9.57 -14.25
CA GLN A 142 2.34 10.67 -15.07
C GLN A 142 1.48 11.93 -15.00
N ALA A 143 0.15 11.80 -14.96
CA ALA A 143 -0.76 12.93 -14.75
C ALA A 143 -0.53 13.63 -13.39
N ALA A 144 -0.06 12.90 -12.38
CA ALA A 144 0.36 13.43 -11.08
C ALA A 144 1.80 14.01 -11.09
N GLY A 145 2.44 14.17 -12.26
CA GLY A 145 3.81 14.67 -12.40
C GLY A 145 4.89 13.59 -12.31
N GLY A 146 4.48 12.32 -12.18
CA GLY A 146 5.39 11.19 -12.09
C GLY A 146 6.23 11.22 -10.82
N ASP A 147 5.66 11.65 -9.71
CA ASP A 147 6.31 11.70 -8.39
C ASP A 147 5.39 11.05 -7.36
N PHE A 148 5.94 10.11 -6.58
CA PHE A 148 5.22 9.44 -5.50
C PHE A 148 4.67 10.44 -4.47
N ALA A 149 5.34 11.57 -4.23
CA ALA A 149 4.86 12.57 -3.29
C ALA A 149 3.54 13.24 -3.73
N GLN A 150 3.19 13.15 -5.01
CA GLN A 150 1.97 13.73 -5.58
C GLN A 150 0.80 12.73 -5.67
N LEU A 151 1.02 11.49 -5.22
CA LEU A 151 -0.07 10.53 -5.10
C LEU A 151 -1.06 10.94 -3.99
N PRO A 152 -2.31 10.44 -4.03
CA PRO A 152 -3.24 10.61 -2.92
C PRO A 152 -2.60 10.19 -1.58
N GLY A 153 -2.60 11.09 -0.59
CA GLY A 153 -1.95 10.91 0.72
C GLY A 153 -0.42 10.81 0.69
N GLY A 154 0.20 11.33 -0.37
CA GLY A 154 1.65 11.43 -0.50
C GLY A 154 2.34 10.13 -0.87
N ALA A 155 3.65 10.12 -0.67
CA ALA A 155 4.49 8.98 -1.01
C ALA A 155 4.08 7.75 -0.18
N PRO A 156 3.98 6.56 -0.78
CA PRO A 156 3.74 5.31 -0.06
C PRO A 156 4.83 5.07 0.97
N MET A 157 4.44 4.59 2.16
CA MET A 157 5.38 4.38 3.26
C MET A 157 5.50 2.88 3.64
N PRO A 158 6.72 2.32 3.67
CA PRO A 158 7.99 2.95 3.30
C PRO A 158 8.17 3.06 1.78
N LEU A 159 8.83 4.13 1.33
CA LEU A 159 9.26 4.25 -0.08
C LEU A 159 10.64 3.59 -0.27
N ASP A 160 10.64 2.26 -0.38
CA ASP A 160 11.87 1.50 -0.60
C ASP A 160 12.55 1.90 -1.92
N PRO A 161 13.86 2.20 -1.94
CA PRO A 161 14.54 2.70 -3.13
C PRO A 161 14.55 1.68 -4.27
N LEU A 162 14.63 0.37 -4.01
CA LEU A 162 14.59 -0.64 -5.06
C LEU A 162 13.18 -0.71 -5.67
N HIS A 163 12.14 -0.74 -4.85
CA HIS A 163 10.76 -0.77 -5.35
C HIS A 163 10.42 0.47 -6.18
N ALA A 164 10.77 1.66 -5.67
CA ALA A 164 10.49 2.92 -6.36
C ALA A 164 11.29 3.04 -7.67
N ALA A 165 12.58 2.65 -7.67
CA ALA A 165 13.38 2.65 -8.89
C ALA A 165 12.86 1.64 -9.93
N SER A 166 12.51 0.42 -9.50
CA SER A 166 11.91 -0.58 -10.37
C SER A 166 10.60 -0.11 -10.98
N PHE A 167 9.75 0.59 -10.21
CA PHE A 167 8.54 1.18 -10.77
C PHE A 167 8.83 2.25 -11.82
N TYR A 168 9.79 3.15 -11.58
CA TYR A 168 10.23 4.10 -12.60
C TYR A 168 10.77 3.41 -13.85
N LEU A 169 11.52 2.31 -13.70
CA LEU A 169 11.99 1.51 -14.84
C LEU A 169 10.83 0.90 -15.65
N LEU A 170 9.76 0.43 -15.00
CA LEU A 170 8.56 -0.05 -15.68
C LEU A 170 7.86 1.05 -16.48
N LEU A 171 8.00 2.31 -16.06
CA LEU A 171 7.48 3.49 -16.76
C LEU A 171 8.44 4.03 -17.84
N GLY A 172 9.65 3.47 -17.97
CA GLY A 172 10.70 3.99 -18.85
C GLY A 172 11.42 5.24 -18.31
N GLU A 173 11.16 5.62 -17.06
CA GLU A 173 11.71 6.81 -16.38
C GLU A 173 13.11 6.54 -15.81
N HIS A 174 14.08 6.29 -16.69
CA HIS A 174 15.44 5.88 -16.32
C HIS A 174 16.18 6.91 -15.44
N ASP A 175 15.97 8.21 -15.68
CA ASP A 175 16.58 9.27 -14.88
C ASP A 175 16.05 9.29 -13.45
N LYS A 176 14.73 9.13 -13.26
CA LYS A 176 14.10 9.05 -11.94
C LYS A 176 14.48 7.76 -11.21
N ALA A 177 14.57 6.65 -11.94
CA ALA A 177 15.08 5.39 -11.39
C ALA A 177 16.51 5.57 -10.87
N ARG A 178 17.41 6.15 -11.67
CA ARG A 178 18.79 6.44 -11.26
C ARG A 178 18.84 7.36 -10.04
N GLU A 179 18.04 8.43 -10.01
CA GLU A 179 17.97 9.33 -8.86
C GLU A 179 17.58 8.57 -7.59
N ARG A 180 16.54 7.74 -7.66
CA ARG A 180 16.09 6.94 -6.52
C ARG A 180 17.14 5.95 -6.04
N LEU A 181 17.88 5.31 -6.94
CA LEU A 181 18.97 4.42 -6.60
C LEU A 181 20.12 5.15 -5.89
N ASN A 182 20.48 6.37 -6.33
CA ASN A 182 21.49 7.18 -5.65
C ASN A 182 21.05 7.55 -4.23
N ILE A 183 19.79 7.98 -4.04
CA ILE A 183 19.23 8.22 -2.70
C ILE A 183 19.30 6.94 -1.85
N GLY A 184 19.03 5.78 -2.46
CA GLY A 184 19.16 4.48 -1.81
C GLY A 184 20.57 4.20 -1.28
N LEU A 185 21.62 4.53 -2.05
CA LEU A 185 23.02 4.35 -1.61
C LEU A 185 23.37 5.22 -0.39
N GLU A 186 22.78 6.42 -0.31
CA GLU A 186 23.02 7.34 0.81
C GLU A 186 22.39 6.85 2.13
N TYR A 187 21.13 6.37 2.09
CA TYR A 187 20.34 6.09 3.29
C TYR A 187 20.10 4.60 3.59
N ARG A 188 20.37 3.70 2.64
CA ARG A 188 20.14 2.24 2.78
C ARG A 188 21.37 1.46 2.30
N LYS A 189 22.54 1.75 2.89
CA LYS A 189 23.81 1.09 2.58
C LYS A 189 23.76 -0.45 2.56
N SER A 190 22.89 -1.06 3.37
CA SER A 190 22.68 -2.51 3.35
C SER A 190 22.14 -3.07 2.03
N LEU A 191 21.55 -2.22 1.19
CA LEU A 191 21.02 -2.57 -0.14
C LEU A 191 22.00 -2.25 -1.28
N ALA A 192 23.22 -1.77 -1.00
CA ALA A 192 24.14 -1.26 -2.04
C ALA A 192 24.40 -2.29 -3.16
N ALA A 193 24.62 -3.56 -2.79
CA ALA A 193 24.82 -4.63 -3.77
C ALA A 193 23.62 -4.82 -4.71
N GLN A 194 22.39 -4.78 -4.17
CA GLN A 194 21.17 -4.92 -4.95
C GLN A 194 20.92 -3.68 -5.81
N ILE A 195 21.23 -2.49 -5.29
CA ILE A 195 21.14 -1.22 -6.04
C ILE A 195 22.09 -1.24 -7.25
N HIS A 196 23.35 -1.64 -7.05
CA HIS A 196 24.31 -1.76 -8.14
C HIS A 196 23.90 -2.83 -9.16
N ALA A 197 23.38 -3.97 -8.70
CA ALA A 197 22.89 -5.03 -9.58
C ALA A 197 21.73 -4.55 -10.45
N LEU A 198 20.73 -3.88 -9.85
CA LEU A 198 19.59 -3.33 -10.59
C LEU A 198 20.03 -2.25 -11.58
N ALA A 199 20.93 -1.34 -11.17
CA ALA A 199 21.47 -0.32 -12.06
C ALA A 199 22.21 -0.93 -13.26
N ALA A 200 23.08 -1.91 -13.02
CA ALA A 200 23.84 -2.59 -14.07
C ALA A 200 22.93 -3.33 -15.05
N ALA A 201 21.90 -4.03 -14.56
CA ALA A 201 20.93 -4.75 -15.39
C ALA A 201 20.15 -3.82 -16.34
N HIS A 202 20.01 -2.55 -15.99
CA HIS A 202 19.29 -1.54 -16.78
C HIS A 202 20.20 -0.47 -17.39
N GLY A 203 21.52 -0.70 -17.43
CA GLY A 203 22.48 0.24 -18.05
C GLY A 203 22.54 1.62 -17.39
N LEU A 204 22.20 1.72 -16.11
CA LEU A 204 22.21 2.98 -15.35
C LEU A 204 23.59 3.21 -14.71
N THR A 205 24.16 4.39 -14.95
CA THR A 205 25.37 4.84 -14.25
C THR A 205 24.99 5.55 -12.95
N LEU A 206 25.39 5.01 -11.80
CA LEU A 206 25.20 5.62 -10.49
C LEU A 206 26.32 6.59 -10.15
N LYS A 207 26.07 7.52 -9.22
CA LYS A 207 27.12 8.39 -8.67
C LYS A 207 28.14 7.53 -7.95
N GLN A 208 29.42 7.89 -8.06
CA GLN A 208 30.46 7.25 -7.25
C GLN A 208 30.16 7.55 -5.77
N GLU A 209 30.32 6.55 -4.90
CA GLU A 209 30.27 6.78 -3.46
C GLU A 209 31.33 7.83 -3.11
N SER A 210 30.91 8.94 -2.51
CA SER A 210 31.85 9.87 -1.88
C SER A 210 32.64 9.07 -0.85
N GLN A 211 33.94 8.85 -1.09
CA GLN A 211 34.80 8.26 -0.07
C GLN A 211 34.74 9.17 1.18
N PRO A 212 34.58 8.59 2.38
CA PRO A 212 34.56 9.35 3.62
C PRO A 212 35.87 10.10 3.87
#